data_AF-A0ABC8U1T7-F1
#
_entry.id   AF-A0ABC8U1T7-F1
#
_cell.length_a   1.000
_cell.length_b   1.000
_cell.length_c   1.000
_cell.angle_alpha   90.00
_cell.angle_beta   90.00
_cell.angle_gamma   90.00
#
_symmetry.space_group_name_H-M   'P 1'
#
loop_
_entity.id
_entity.type
_entity.pdbx_description
1 polymer ?
#
loop_
_entity_poly.entity_id
_entity_poly.type
_entity_poly.pdbx_seq_one_letter_code
_entity_poly.pdbx_strand_id
1 'polypeptide(L)'
;MPQQLNLYLFVYNSLQAFGWAISLSKLLINFVSTKSVNGAYASAGELICLLQTVAFLEVIHGAIGIVPSGVLLPLMQWGGRTHFLLAIVRRIHEIQELPSVFITFVAWSLSEVIRYPHYALSCMGSSPSLLNYFRYTAFIVLFPIGVGPGEIWLMYQALPFIRKKSLYADAFVGLPFSYYNFVQVLLLCYPLLWLKIYLHLWKQRSSKLGKNQGKKKKI
;
A
#
# COMPACT_ATOMS: atom_id res chain seq x y z
N MET A 1 23.36 -3.60 13.20
CA MET A 1 22.78 -2.25 13.06
C MET A 1 22.97 -1.52 14.39
N PRO A 2 23.37 -0.23 14.41
CA PRO A 2 23.53 0.51 15.66
C PRO A 2 22.23 0.53 16.48
N GLN A 3 22.34 0.47 17.81
CA GLN A 3 21.18 0.41 18.72
C GLN A 3 20.20 1.58 18.53
N GLN A 4 20.72 2.79 18.30
CA GLN A 4 19.91 3.99 18.04
C GLN A 4 19.07 3.85 16.77
N LEU A 5 19.61 3.20 15.73
CA LEU A 5 18.91 3.00 14.47
C LEU A 5 17.78 1.96 14.59
N ASN A 6 18.01 0.89 15.36
CA ASN A 6 16.96 -0.06 15.70
C ASN A 6 15.83 0.60 16.49
N LEU A 7 16.15 1.48 17.46
CA LEU A 7 15.15 2.22 18.21
C LEU A 7 14.34 3.16 17.31
N TYR A 8 15.01 3.90 16.43
CA TYR A 8 14.35 4.75 15.44
C TYR A 8 13.37 3.96 14.56
N LEU A 9 13.82 2.84 13.97
CA LEU A 9 12.97 1.99 13.14
C LEU A 9 11.82 1.39 13.96
N PHE A 10 12.07 0.98 15.19
CA PHE A 10 11.02 0.46 16.08
C PHE A 10 9.92 1.51 16.30
N VAL A 11 10.29 2.74 16.63
CA VAL A 11 9.34 3.84 16.86
C VAL A 11 8.59 4.18 15.57
N TYR A 12 9.30 4.34 14.45
CA TYR A 12 8.70 4.61 13.15
C TYR A 12 7.66 3.55 12.76
N ASN A 13 8.03 2.27 12.84
CA ASN A 13 7.13 1.18 12.49
C ASN A 13 5.94 1.09 13.47
N SER A 14 6.15 1.36 14.77
CA SER A 14 5.07 1.35 15.76
C SER A 14 4.05 2.47 15.53
N LEU A 15 4.52 3.68 15.19
CA LEU A 15 3.63 4.82 14.87
C LEU A 15 2.83 4.56 13.59
N GLN A 16 3.48 4.02 12.56
CA GLN A 16 2.79 3.61 11.34
C GLN A 16 1.75 2.51 11.64
N ALA A 17 2.11 1.47 12.40
CA ALA A 17 1.19 0.41 12.79
C ALA A 17 -0.07 0.97 13.48
N PHE A 18 0.12 1.90 14.42
CA PHE A 18 -0.98 2.54 15.14
C PHE A 18 -1.88 3.37 14.21
N GLY A 19 -1.29 4.16 13.31
CA GLY A 19 -2.05 4.94 12.33
C GLY A 19 -2.90 4.07 11.39
N TRP A 20 -2.34 2.97 10.90
CA TRP A 20 -3.06 2.03 10.04
C TRP A 20 -4.14 1.25 10.80
N ALA A 21 -3.90 0.92 12.08
CA ALA A 21 -4.92 0.31 12.94
C ALA A 21 -6.09 1.28 13.20
N ILE A 22 -5.83 2.56 13.47
CA ILE A 22 -6.87 3.59 13.59
C ILE A 22 -7.65 3.71 12.27
N SER A 23 -6.95 3.74 11.14
CA SER A 23 -7.58 3.84 9.82
C SER A 23 -8.52 2.67 9.57
N LEU A 24 -8.08 1.43 9.85
CA LEU A 24 -8.91 0.24 9.76
C LEU A 24 -10.13 0.32 10.67
N SER A 25 -9.95 0.69 11.95
CA SER A 25 -11.05 0.82 12.90
C SER A 25 -12.08 1.84 12.45
N LYS A 26 -11.66 3.00 11.94
CA LYS A 26 -12.56 4.02 11.39
C LYS A 26 -13.38 3.51 10.21
N LEU A 27 -12.75 2.76 9.30
CA LEU A 27 -13.45 2.16 8.15
C LEU A 27 -14.48 1.13 8.58
N LEU A 28 -14.12 0.25 9.53
CA LEU A 28 -15.03 -0.79 10.03
C LEU A 28 -16.19 -0.20 10.83
N ILE A 29 -15.92 0.79 11.69
CA ILE A 29 -16.97 1.50 12.44
C ILE A 29 -17.92 2.19 11.46
N ASN A 30 -17.41 2.93 10.47
CA ASN A 30 -18.25 3.57 9.47
C ASN A 30 -19.12 2.55 8.71
N PHE A 31 -18.55 1.42 8.30
CA PHE A 31 -19.28 0.35 7.63
C PHE A 31 -20.39 -0.24 8.50
N VAL A 32 -20.10 -0.54 9.77
CA VAL A 32 -21.09 -1.11 10.69
C VAL A 32 -22.20 -0.11 11.03
N SER A 33 -21.84 1.16 11.27
CA SER A 33 -22.80 2.20 11.64
C SER A 33 -23.73 2.59 10.49
N THR A 34 -23.21 2.67 9.26
CA THR A 34 -23.98 3.10 8.08
C THR A 34 -24.57 1.95 7.28
N LYS A 35 -24.08 0.71 7.51
CA LYS A 35 -24.34 -0.47 6.67
C LYS A 35 -24.02 -0.23 5.19
N SER A 36 -23.06 0.67 4.92
CA SER A 36 -22.67 1.08 3.58
C SER A 36 -21.16 1.16 3.46
N VAL A 37 -20.65 0.91 2.25
CA VAL A 37 -19.23 1.06 1.90
C VAL A 37 -18.88 2.52 1.55
N ASN A 38 -19.89 3.38 1.42
CA ASN A 38 -19.76 4.80 1.16
C ASN A 38 -19.14 5.52 2.38
N GLY A 39 -18.54 6.69 2.17
CA GLY A 39 -17.88 7.47 3.22
C GLY A 39 -16.54 6.88 3.69
N ALA A 40 -15.97 5.90 2.98
CA ALA A 40 -14.66 5.33 3.30
C ALA A 40 -13.55 6.39 3.26
N TYR A 41 -13.57 7.28 2.26
CA TYR A 41 -12.64 8.40 2.21
C TYR A 41 -12.89 9.41 3.33
N ALA A 42 -14.15 9.80 3.57
CA ALA A 42 -14.50 10.76 4.61
C ALA A 42 -14.08 10.28 6.01
N SER A 43 -14.18 8.98 6.28
CA SER A 43 -13.83 8.40 7.58
C SER A 43 -12.32 8.32 7.83
N ALA A 44 -11.53 7.80 6.88
CA ALA A 44 -10.11 7.49 7.09
C ALA A 44 -9.14 8.09 6.07
N GLY A 45 -9.62 8.70 5.00
CA GLY A 45 -8.83 9.14 3.84
C GLY A 45 -7.71 10.12 4.17
N GLU A 46 -7.97 11.13 4.99
CA GLU A 46 -6.93 12.11 5.38
C GLU A 46 -5.81 11.46 6.20
N LEU A 47 -6.15 10.56 7.11
CA LEU A 47 -5.15 9.81 7.88
C LEU A 47 -4.33 8.89 6.97
N ILE A 48 -4.99 8.17 6.05
CA ILE A 48 -4.31 7.32 5.08
C ILE A 48 -3.39 8.14 4.16
N CYS A 49 -3.79 9.35 3.75
CA CYS A 49 -2.94 10.27 2.99
C CYS A 49 -1.68 10.65 3.76
N LEU A 50 -1.81 10.97 5.06
CA LEU A 50 -0.66 11.26 5.91
C LEU A 50 0.27 10.06 6.03
N LEU A 51 -0.26 8.88 6.35
CA LEU A 51 0.53 7.66 6.52
C LEU A 51 1.27 7.27 5.23
N GLN A 52 0.61 7.41 4.09
CA GLN A 52 1.19 7.18 2.77
C GLN A 52 2.29 8.20 2.45
N THR A 53 2.12 9.46 2.83
CA THR A 53 3.14 10.51 2.64
C THR A 53 4.37 10.20 3.48
N VAL A 54 4.18 9.89 4.76
CA VAL A 54 5.25 9.51 5.69
C VAL A 54 5.97 8.23 5.25
N ALA A 55 5.27 7.30 4.59
CA ALA A 55 5.84 6.06 4.07
C ALA A 55 6.91 6.29 2.98
N PHE A 56 7.05 7.50 2.44
CA PHE A 56 8.18 7.84 1.57
C PHE A 56 9.53 7.68 2.30
N LEU A 57 9.55 7.81 3.64
CA LEU A 57 10.74 7.53 4.44
C LEU A 57 11.27 6.11 4.23
N GLU A 58 10.44 5.12 3.89
CA GLU A 58 10.92 3.75 3.60
C GLU A 58 11.80 3.70 2.36
N VAL A 59 11.49 4.54 1.35
CA VAL A 59 12.32 4.69 0.15
C VAL A 59 13.66 5.30 0.54
N ILE A 60 13.63 6.33 1.39
CA ILE A 60 14.83 6.99 1.91
C ILE A 60 15.67 6.00 2.72
N HIS A 61 15.07 5.22 3.64
CA HIS A 61 15.78 4.21 4.44
C HIS A 61 16.51 3.20 3.56
N GLY A 62 15.89 2.77 2.46
CA GLY A 62 16.52 1.91 1.47
C GLY A 62 17.65 2.59 0.71
N ALA A 63 17.54 3.89 0.43
CA ALA A 63 18.53 4.66 -0.33
C ALA A 63 19.80 4.91 0.46
N ILE A 64 19.67 5.21 1.77
CA ILE A 64 20.82 5.42 2.66
C ILE A 64 21.32 4.13 3.31
N GLY A 65 20.77 2.97 2.93
CA GLY A 65 21.24 1.65 3.38
C GLY A 65 20.91 1.30 4.83
N ILE A 66 19.95 1.99 5.47
CA ILE A 66 19.44 1.63 6.80
C ILE A 66 18.75 0.26 6.75
N VAL A 67 18.03 -0.03 5.67
CA VAL A 67 17.35 -1.32 5.45
C VAL A 67 17.87 -2.02 4.19
N PRO A 68 17.95 -3.36 4.19
CA PRO A 68 18.54 -4.13 3.08
C PRO A 68 17.61 -4.28 1.86
N SER A 69 16.44 -3.64 1.85
CA SER A 69 15.43 -3.79 0.78
C SER A 69 15.80 -3.09 -0.53
N GLY A 70 16.82 -2.22 -0.52
CA GLY A 70 17.14 -1.33 -1.63
C GLY A 70 16.04 -0.28 -1.85
N VAL A 71 16.12 0.45 -2.98
CA VAL A 71 15.26 1.61 -3.27
C VAL A 71 14.11 1.30 -4.24
N LEU A 72 14.38 0.49 -5.27
CA LEU A 72 13.48 0.33 -6.41
C LEU A 72 12.10 -0.23 -6.02
N LEU A 73 12.07 -1.31 -5.23
CA LEU A 73 10.80 -1.95 -4.86
C LEU A 73 9.95 -1.08 -3.93
N PRO A 74 10.50 -0.49 -2.84
CA PRO A 74 9.76 0.48 -2.04
C PRO A 74 9.26 1.67 -2.86
N LEU A 75 10.07 2.20 -3.79
CA LEU A 75 9.68 3.32 -4.64
C LEU A 75 8.50 2.95 -5.56
N MET A 76 8.54 1.78 -6.20
CA MET A 76 7.43 1.32 -7.05
C MET A 76 6.13 1.13 -6.25
N GLN A 77 6.23 0.51 -5.07
CA GLN A 77 5.07 0.27 -4.20
C GLN A 77 4.49 1.58 -3.66
N TRP A 78 5.35 2.48 -3.19
CA TRP A 78 4.95 3.79 -2.71
C TRP A 78 4.38 4.64 -3.85
N GLY A 79 5.06 4.71 -5.00
CA GLY A 79 4.67 5.52 -6.14
C GLY A 79 3.30 5.15 -6.70
N GLY A 80 3.02 3.85 -6.87
CA GLY A 80 1.71 3.38 -7.34
C GLY A 80 0.57 3.79 -6.40
N ARG A 81 0.73 3.52 -5.10
CA ARG A 81 -0.26 3.85 -4.07
C ARG A 81 -0.44 5.36 -3.90
N THR A 82 0.65 6.13 -3.94
CA THR A 82 0.63 7.59 -3.84
C THR A 82 -0.04 8.22 -5.06
N HIS A 83 0.23 7.72 -6.26
CA HIS A 83 -0.47 8.16 -7.47
C HIS A 83 -1.98 7.89 -7.37
N PHE A 84 -2.37 6.66 -7.04
CA PHE A 84 -3.78 6.32 -6.82
C PHE A 84 -4.45 7.25 -5.79
N LEU A 85 -3.83 7.41 -4.61
CA LEU A 85 -4.46 8.12 -3.51
C LEU A 85 -4.39 9.64 -3.65
N LEU A 86 -3.18 10.20 -3.76
CA LEU A 86 -2.97 11.65 -3.71
C LEU A 86 -3.24 12.32 -5.06
N ALA A 87 -2.92 11.66 -6.18
CA ALA A 87 -3.09 12.25 -7.50
C ALA A 87 -4.50 12.04 -8.09
N ILE A 88 -5.18 10.95 -7.71
CA ILE A 88 -6.51 10.62 -8.26
C ILE A 88 -7.60 10.78 -7.18
N VAL A 89 -7.64 9.91 -6.17
CA VAL A 89 -8.75 9.86 -5.19
C VAL A 89 -8.94 11.18 -4.44
N ARG A 90 -7.84 11.78 -3.95
CA ARG A 90 -7.90 13.06 -3.22
C ARG A 90 -8.36 14.23 -4.10
N ARG A 91 -8.18 14.17 -5.42
CA ARG A 91 -8.47 15.29 -6.34
C ARG A 91 -9.85 15.22 -6.97
N ILE A 92 -10.49 14.06 -6.92
CA ILE A 92 -11.78 13.83 -7.58
C ILE A 92 -12.76 13.37 -6.49
N HIS A 93 -13.60 14.29 -6.01
CA HIS A 93 -14.53 13.99 -4.91
C HIS A 93 -15.58 12.94 -5.32
N GLU A 94 -15.98 12.91 -6.60
CA GLU A 94 -17.01 12.02 -7.12
C GLU A 94 -16.64 10.54 -7.02
N ILE A 95 -15.34 10.22 -7.04
CA ILE A 95 -14.86 8.84 -6.95
C ILE A 95 -14.56 8.39 -5.51
N GLN A 96 -14.59 9.32 -4.54
CA GLN A 96 -14.31 9.01 -3.13
C GLN A 96 -15.38 8.11 -2.50
N GLU A 97 -16.59 8.16 -3.04
CA GLU A 97 -17.74 7.36 -2.60
C GLU A 97 -17.83 5.99 -3.29
N LEU A 98 -16.92 5.67 -4.22
CA LEU A 98 -16.96 4.41 -4.94
C LEU A 98 -16.56 3.25 -4.01
N PRO A 99 -17.21 2.06 -4.15
CA PRO A 99 -16.84 0.86 -3.39
C PRO A 99 -15.36 0.49 -3.48
N SER A 100 -14.71 0.81 -4.61
CA SER A 100 -13.28 0.58 -4.80
C SER A 100 -12.41 1.31 -3.78
N VAL A 101 -12.80 2.51 -3.31
CA VAL A 101 -12.05 3.20 -2.24
C VAL A 101 -12.09 2.40 -0.95
N PHE A 102 -13.26 1.91 -0.56
CA PHE A 102 -13.43 1.07 0.62
C PHE A 102 -12.59 -0.21 0.50
N ILE A 103 -12.69 -0.92 -0.63
CA ILE A 103 -11.93 -2.14 -0.91
C ILE A 103 -10.43 -1.88 -0.78
N THR A 104 -9.91 -0.84 -1.44
CA THR A 104 -8.49 -0.50 -1.39
C THR A 104 -8.07 -0.13 0.02
N PHE A 105 -8.82 0.72 0.73
CA PHE A 105 -8.45 1.20 2.06
C PHE A 105 -8.45 0.08 3.10
N VAL A 106 -9.42 -0.84 3.06
CA VAL A 106 -9.44 -2.01 3.92
C VAL A 106 -8.29 -2.97 3.59
N ALA A 107 -8.07 -3.28 2.31
CA ALA A 107 -6.99 -4.17 1.88
C ALA A 107 -5.61 -3.63 2.28
N TRP A 108 -5.38 -2.33 2.06
CA TRP A 108 -4.17 -1.65 2.49
C TRP A 108 -4.03 -1.67 4.01
N SER A 109 -5.05 -1.24 4.76
CA SER A 109 -4.95 -1.18 6.22
C SER A 109 -4.71 -2.55 6.85
N LEU A 110 -5.37 -3.61 6.36
CA LEU A 110 -5.09 -4.98 6.80
C LEU A 110 -3.65 -5.40 6.50
N SER A 111 -3.13 -5.06 5.32
CA SER A 111 -1.75 -5.38 4.96
C SER A 111 -0.75 -4.66 5.88
N GLU A 112 -1.01 -3.39 6.19
CA GLU A 112 -0.12 -2.55 6.99
C GLU A 112 -0.17 -2.88 8.49
N VAL A 113 -1.34 -3.24 9.02
CA VAL A 113 -1.50 -3.75 10.39
C VAL A 113 -0.76 -5.07 10.60
N ILE A 114 -0.47 -5.82 9.54
CA ILE A 114 0.40 -7.00 9.62
C ILE A 114 1.88 -6.60 9.43
N ARG A 115 2.17 -5.72 8.46
CA ARG A 115 3.53 -5.39 8.04
C ARG A 115 4.30 -4.60 9.09
N TYR A 116 3.72 -3.51 9.60
CA TYR A 116 4.44 -2.63 10.50
C TYR A 116 4.74 -3.26 11.86
N PRO A 117 3.83 -4.00 12.52
CA PRO A 117 4.17 -4.74 13.73
C PRO A 117 5.27 -5.78 13.50
N HIS A 118 5.26 -6.46 12.34
CA HIS A 118 6.32 -7.42 11.99
C HIS A 118 7.68 -6.72 11.90
N TYR A 119 7.74 -5.54 11.28
CA TYR A 119 8.97 -4.76 11.16
C TYR A 119 9.43 -4.21 12.51
N ALA A 120 8.53 -3.68 13.33
CA ALA A 120 8.84 -3.19 14.67
C ALA A 120 9.46 -4.31 15.52
N LEU A 121 8.80 -5.46 15.62
CA LEU A 121 9.29 -6.59 16.42
C LEU A 121 10.60 -7.19 15.87
N SER A 122 10.77 -7.17 14.54
CA SER A 122 12.04 -7.58 13.93
C SER A 122 13.22 -6.71 14.35
N CYS A 123 13.01 -5.43 14.69
CA CYS A 123 14.05 -4.55 15.25
C CYS A 123 14.48 -4.98 16.68
N MET A 124 13.61 -5.70 17.40
CA MET A 124 13.88 -6.24 18.75
C MET A 124 14.52 -7.64 18.72
N GLY A 125 14.87 -8.15 17.53
CA GLY A 125 15.61 -9.41 17.38
C GLY A 125 14.76 -10.61 16.96
N SER A 126 13.44 -10.56 17.09
CA SER A 126 12.56 -11.59 16.51
C SER A 126 11.11 -11.13 16.36
N SER A 127 10.42 -11.64 15.33
CA SER A 127 8.98 -11.51 15.19
C SER A 127 8.29 -12.84 15.54
N PRO A 128 7.14 -12.83 16.22
CA PRO A 128 6.33 -14.01 16.46
C PRO A 128 6.08 -14.82 15.18
N SER A 129 6.09 -16.14 15.29
CA SER A 129 5.98 -17.06 14.14
C SER A 129 4.67 -16.88 13.37
N LEU A 130 3.56 -16.64 14.08
CA LEU A 130 2.25 -16.38 13.49
C LEU A 130 2.24 -15.08 12.68
N LEU A 131 2.76 -13.99 13.24
CA LEU A 131 2.84 -12.70 12.57
C LEU A 131 3.76 -12.78 11.33
N ASN A 132 4.87 -13.52 11.45
CA ASN A 132 5.77 -13.80 10.33
C ASN A 132 5.07 -14.60 9.22
N TYR A 133 4.23 -15.59 9.59
CA TYR A 133 3.45 -16.35 8.62
C TYR A 133 2.47 -15.44 7.86
N PHE A 134 1.71 -14.60 8.57
CA PHE A 134 0.78 -13.66 7.95
C PHE A 134 1.49 -12.65 7.04
N ARG A 135 2.63 -12.10 7.48
CA ARG A 135 3.44 -11.16 6.69
C ARG A 135 3.81 -11.69 5.32
N TYR A 136 4.06 -12.99 5.20
CA TYR A 136 4.45 -13.65 3.95
C TYR A 136 3.31 -14.42 3.28
N THR A 137 2.07 -14.35 3.77
CA THR A 137 0.93 -15.10 3.20
C THR A 137 -0.28 -14.22 2.88
N ALA A 138 -0.54 -13.17 3.67
CA ALA A 138 -1.73 -12.33 3.51
C ALA A 138 -1.82 -11.66 2.13
N PHE A 139 -0.68 -11.41 1.48
CA PHE A 139 -0.64 -10.84 0.13
C PHE A 139 -1.36 -11.70 -0.91
N ILE A 140 -1.50 -13.02 -0.70
CA ILE A 140 -2.16 -13.91 -1.68
C ILE A 140 -3.59 -13.47 -1.93
N VAL A 141 -4.28 -12.99 -0.88
CA VAL A 141 -5.69 -12.54 -0.94
C VAL A 141 -5.77 -11.02 -1.01
N LEU A 142 -5.06 -10.31 -0.12
CA LEU A 142 -5.19 -8.86 0.00
C LEU A 142 -4.68 -8.12 -1.23
N PHE A 143 -3.63 -8.63 -1.89
CA PHE A 143 -3.00 -7.93 -2.99
C PHE A 143 -3.86 -7.94 -4.27
N PRO A 144 -4.39 -9.08 -4.74
CA PRO A 144 -5.31 -9.06 -5.89
C PRO A 144 -6.57 -8.24 -5.64
N ILE A 145 -7.12 -8.29 -4.42
CA ILE A 145 -8.30 -7.51 -4.03
C ILE A 145 -8.00 -6.00 -4.03
N GLY A 146 -6.87 -5.59 -3.45
CA GLY A 146 -6.49 -4.18 -3.44
C GLY A 146 -6.21 -3.63 -4.84
N VAL A 147 -5.54 -4.41 -5.70
CA VAL A 147 -5.10 -3.94 -7.03
C VAL A 147 -6.23 -3.99 -8.06
N GLY A 148 -6.96 -5.11 -8.16
CA GLY A 148 -7.94 -5.33 -9.23
C GLY A 148 -9.22 -4.49 -9.05
N PRO A 149 -10.14 -4.91 -8.17
CA PRO A 149 -11.38 -4.18 -7.92
C PRO A 149 -11.18 -2.88 -7.14
N GLY A 150 -10.05 -2.69 -6.49
CA GLY A 150 -9.66 -1.44 -5.84
C GLY A 150 -9.03 -0.45 -6.82
N GLU A 151 -7.71 -0.56 -7.02
CA GLU A 151 -6.92 0.47 -7.71
C GLU A 151 -7.22 0.58 -9.21
N ILE A 152 -7.16 -0.52 -9.96
CA ILE A 152 -7.36 -0.52 -11.42
C ILE A 152 -8.77 -0.07 -11.77
N TRP A 153 -9.77 -0.67 -11.14
CA TRP A 153 -11.17 -0.36 -11.42
C TRP A 153 -11.50 1.10 -11.12
N LEU A 154 -11.02 1.64 -9.99
CA LEU A 154 -11.24 3.04 -9.65
C LEU A 154 -10.54 3.98 -10.63
N MET A 155 -9.29 3.70 -11.01
CA MET A 155 -8.58 4.54 -11.99
C MET A 155 -9.28 4.54 -13.35
N TYR A 156 -9.85 3.40 -13.76
CA TYR A 156 -10.70 3.31 -14.94
C TYR A 156 -11.97 4.18 -14.79
N GLN A 157 -12.66 4.09 -13.66
CA GLN A 157 -13.84 4.91 -13.36
C GLN A 157 -13.51 6.42 -13.24
N ALA A 158 -12.26 6.78 -12.91
CA ALA A 158 -11.80 8.15 -12.80
C ALA A 158 -11.54 8.83 -14.16
N LEU A 159 -11.30 8.07 -15.24
CA LEU A 159 -11.00 8.58 -16.59
C LEU A 159 -11.96 9.68 -17.10
N PRO A 160 -13.30 9.52 -17.06
CA PRO A 160 -14.23 10.57 -17.52
C PRO A 160 -14.10 11.85 -16.68
N PHE A 161 -13.87 11.75 -15.38
CA PHE A 161 -13.67 12.91 -14.50
C PHE A 161 -12.33 13.60 -14.76
N ILE A 162 -11.27 12.83 -14.97
CA ILE A 162 -9.95 13.35 -15.35
C ILE A 162 -10.05 14.18 -16.63
N ARG A 163 -10.75 13.65 -17.65
CA ARG A 163 -10.96 14.37 -18.92
C ARG A 163 -11.82 15.62 -18.74
N LYS A 164 -12.96 15.52 -18.04
CA LYS A 164 -13.88 16.64 -17.83
C LYS A 164 -13.23 17.80 -17.05
N LYS A 165 -12.44 17.48 -16.03
CA LYS A 165 -11.78 18.47 -15.17
C LYS A 165 -10.44 18.96 -15.73
N SER A 166 -9.98 18.41 -16.86
CA SER A 166 -8.63 18.64 -17.39
C SER A 166 -7.56 18.55 -16.29
N LEU A 167 -7.64 17.49 -15.48
CA LEU A 167 -6.84 17.38 -14.26
C LEU A 167 -5.34 17.42 -14.60
N TYR A 168 -4.60 18.31 -13.92
CA TYR A 168 -3.17 18.56 -14.15
C TYR A 168 -2.81 19.08 -15.55
N ALA A 169 -3.72 19.73 -16.28
CA ALA A 169 -3.42 20.31 -17.60
C ALA A 169 -2.14 21.15 -17.60
N ASP A 170 -1.96 22.02 -16.61
CA ASP A 170 -0.78 22.90 -16.48
C ASP A 170 0.55 22.12 -16.41
N ALA A 171 0.55 20.96 -15.74
CA ALA A 171 1.76 20.13 -15.60
C ALA A 171 2.10 19.34 -16.88
N PHE A 172 1.16 19.26 -17.83
CA PHE A 172 1.33 18.57 -19.11
C PHE A 172 1.43 19.54 -20.29
N VAL A 173 1.49 20.85 -20.04
CA VAL A 173 1.72 21.86 -21.08
C VAL A 173 3.06 21.59 -21.77
N GLY A 174 3.04 21.50 -23.09
CA GLY A 174 4.23 21.23 -23.91
C GLY A 174 4.55 19.74 -24.10
N LEU A 175 3.82 18.83 -23.45
CA LEU A 175 3.94 17.38 -23.71
C LEU A 175 3.00 16.94 -24.84
N PRO A 176 3.36 15.90 -25.62
CA PRO A 176 2.51 15.40 -26.70
C PRO A 176 1.31 14.58 -26.18
N PHE A 177 1.14 14.47 -24.87
CA PHE A 177 0.07 13.72 -24.23
C PHE A 177 -0.44 14.44 -22.98
N SER A 178 -1.70 14.18 -22.62
CA SER A 178 -2.34 14.70 -21.42
C SER A 178 -2.24 13.72 -20.24
N TYR A 179 -2.57 14.19 -19.03
CA TYR A 179 -2.72 13.32 -17.87
C TYR A 179 -3.73 12.19 -18.09
N TYR A 180 -4.81 12.45 -18.86
CA TYR A 180 -5.76 11.42 -19.27
C TYR A 180 -5.09 10.29 -20.05
N ASN A 181 -4.28 10.63 -21.08
CA ASN A 181 -3.55 9.65 -21.87
C ASN A 181 -2.53 8.89 -21.01
N PHE A 182 -1.86 9.58 -20.08
CA PHE A 182 -0.95 8.95 -19.12
C PHE A 182 -1.65 7.89 -18.28
N VAL A 183 -2.83 8.18 -17.71
CA VAL A 183 -3.60 7.21 -16.91
C VAL A 183 -4.09 6.04 -17.77
N GLN A 184 -4.45 6.26 -19.04
CA GLN A 184 -4.80 5.16 -19.96
C GLN A 184 -3.62 4.21 -20.20
N VAL A 185 -2.44 4.74 -20.52
CA VAL A 185 -1.23 3.92 -20.68
C VAL A 185 -0.87 3.23 -19.38
N LEU A 186 -1.00 3.93 -18.25
CA LEU A 186 -0.76 3.35 -16.93
C LEU A 186 -1.68 2.17 -16.69
N LEU A 187 -2.99 2.25 -16.99
CA LEU A 187 -3.94 1.14 -16.83
C LEU A 187 -3.56 -0.09 -17.67
N LEU A 188 -2.96 0.09 -18.84
CA LEU A 188 -2.47 -1.02 -19.67
C LEU A 188 -1.21 -1.67 -19.06
N CYS A 189 -0.30 -0.85 -18.52
CA CYS A 189 0.95 -1.31 -17.93
C CYS A 189 0.80 -1.82 -16.48
N TYR A 190 -0.20 -1.33 -15.74
CA TYR A 190 -0.40 -1.59 -14.31
C TYR A 190 -0.40 -3.10 -14.01
N PRO A 191 -1.21 -3.94 -14.69
CA PRO A 191 -1.26 -5.38 -14.42
C PRO A 191 0.11 -6.06 -14.55
N LEU A 192 0.94 -5.65 -15.52
CA LEU A 192 2.27 -6.21 -15.72
C LEU A 192 3.23 -5.81 -14.60
N LEU A 193 3.19 -4.54 -14.18
CA LEU A 193 3.97 -4.03 -13.05
C LEU A 193 3.61 -4.75 -11.75
N TRP A 194 2.31 -4.98 -11.53
CA TRP A 194 1.82 -5.69 -10.35
C TRP A 194 2.14 -7.18 -10.36
N LEU A 195 2.06 -7.84 -11.52
CA LEU A 195 2.46 -9.24 -11.64
C LEU A 195 3.92 -9.42 -11.23
N LYS A 196 4.82 -8.51 -11.65
CA LYS A 196 6.22 -8.53 -11.23
C LYS A 196 6.39 -8.42 -9.71
N ILE A 197 5.66 -7.51 -9.05
CA ILE A 197 5.70 -7.36 -7.59
C ILE A 197 5.10 -8.60 -6.90
N TYR A 198 4.00 -9.15 -7.43
CA TYR A 198 3.33 -10.32 -6.89
C TYR A 198 4.23 -11.57 -6.93
N LEU A 199 4.90 -11.82 -8.06
CA LEU A 199 5.87 -12.90 -8.19
C LEU A 199 7.07 -12.70 -7.26
N HIS A 200 7.49 -11.46 -7.04
CA HIS A 200 8.52 -11.15 -6.05
C HIS A 200 8.09 -11.53 -4.63
N LEU A 201 6.84 -11.25 -4.25
CA LEU A 201 6.29 -11.64 -2.93
C LEU A 201 6.22 -13.17 -2.77
N TRP A 202 5.90 -13.91 -3.82
CA TRP A 202 6.00 -15.38 -3.83
C TRP A 202 7.42 -15.88 -3.59
N LYS A 203 8.42 -15.26 -4.24
CA LYS A 203 9.83 -15.58 -4.01
C LYS A 203 10.24 -15.29 -2.57
N GLN A 204 9.80 -14.15 -2.00
CA GLN A 204 10.04 -13.82 -0.60
C GLN A 204 9.42 -14.87 0.34
N ARG A 205 8.17 -15.26 0.09
CA ARG A 205 7.47 -16.29 0.86
C ARG A 205 8.23 -17.61 0.86
N SER A 206 8.59 -18.11 -0.31
CA SER A 206 9.35 -19.37 -0.44
C SER A 206 10.68 -19.30 0.33
N SER A 207 11.42 -18.19 0.19
CA SER A 207 12.69 -18.01 0.90
C SER A 207 12.55 -17.94 2.42
N LYS A 208 11.48 -17.33 2.94
CA LYS A 208 11.34 -17.02 4.37
C LYS A 208 10.57 -18.09 5.14
N LEU A 209 9.61 -18.76 4.51
CA LEU A 209 8.82 -19.83 5.12
C LEU A 209 9.29 -21.24 4.71
N GLY A 210 9.87 -21.41 3.51
CA GLY A 210 10.28 -22.73 3.00
C GLY A 210 11.42 -23.39 3.78
N LYS A 211 12.32 -22.59 4.38
CA LYS A 211 13.47 -23.11 5.15
C LYS A 211 13.09 -23.78 6.47
N ASN A 212 11.90 -23.53 7.02
CA ASN A 212 11.45 -24.15 8.28
C ASN A 212 10.92 -25.58 8.11
N GLN A 213 10.60 -26.03 6.90
CA GLN A 213 10.15 -27.41 6.68
C GLN A 213 11.31 -28.42 6.58
N GLY A 214 12.52 -27.98 6.25
CA GLY A 214 13.71 -28.84 6.19
C GLY A 214 14.29 -29.20 7.57
N LYS A 215 14.07 -28.37 8.60
CA LYS A 215 14.54 -28.64 9.98
C LYS A 215 13.58 -29.52 10.80
N LYS A 216 12.28 -29.57 10.45
CA LYS A 216 11.29 -30.44 11.13
C LYS A 216 11.29 -31.90 10.64
N LYS A 217 12.04 -32.23 9.59
CA LYS A 217 12.18 -33.61 9.07
C LYS A 217 13.46 -34.34 9.56
N LYS A 218 14.16 -33.78 10.54
CA LYS A 218 15.31 -34.42 11.22
C LYS A 218 15.06 -34.48 12.73
N ILE A 219 14.04 -35.22 13.15
CA ILE A 219 13.90 -35.77 14.51
C ILE A 219 13.35 -37.18 14.32
#